data_AF-A0A2E4QKV1-F1
#
_entry.id   AF-A0A2E4QKV1-F1
#
_cell.length_a   1.000
_cell.length_b   1.000
_cell.length_c   1.000
_cell.angle_alpha   90.00
_cell.angle_beta   90.00
_cell.angle_gamma   90.00
#
_symmetry.space_group_name_H-M   'P 1'
#
loop_
_entity.id
_entity.type
_entity.pdbx_description
1 polymer ?
#
loop_
_entity_poly.entity_id
_entity_poly.type
_entity_poly.pdbx_seq_one_letter_code
_entity_poly.pdbx_strand_id
1 'polypeptide(L)'
;MFFLYTPSIYGFVSAFVFLILGVSAINEDSWLKASGWIILSFSYSIKNLPKFFILRFINLFALILLITGLLIILYVYSEEINFIKDLLS
;
A
#
# COMPACT_ATOMS: atom_id res chain seq x y z
N MET A 1 6.41 -24.70 20.15
CA MET A 1 7.57 -24.15 19.44
C MET A 1 7.29 -22.68 19.16
N PHE A 2 8.07 -21.76 19.73
CA PHE A 2 8.00 -20.33 19.35
C PHE A 2 8.47 -20.25 17.89
N PHE A 3 7.53 -20.35 16.96
CA PHE A 3 7.80 -20.12 15.55
C PHE A 3 7.97 -18.60 15.41
N LEU A 4 9.20 -18.13 15.60
CA LEU A 4 9.61 -16.80 15.13
C LEU A 4 9.48 -16.85 13.61
N TYR A 5 8.28 -16.55 13.11
CA TYR A 5 8.06 -16.36 11.68
C TYR A 5 9.01 -15.22 11.28
N THR A 6 10.09 -15.56 10.58
CA THR A 6 11.07 -14.59 10.15
C THR A 6 10.34 -13.56 9.29
N PRO A 7 10.30 -12.29 9.71
CA PRO A 7 9.67 -11.24 8.90
C PRO A 7 10.27 -11.27 7.49
N SER A 8 9.41 -11.23 6.47
CA SER A 8 9.88 -11.23 5.09
C SER A 8 10.54 -9.89 4.77
N ILE A 9 11.85 -9.92 4.50
CA ILE A 9 12.60 -8.74 4.04
C ILE A 9 11.91 -8.10 2.83
N TYR A 10 11.42 -8.92 1.90
CA TYR A 10 10.70 -8.44 0.71
C TYR A 10 9.43 -7.65 1.08
N GLY A 11 8.71 -8.08 2.12
CA GLY A 11 7.51 -7.37 2.58
C GLY A 11 7.81 -5.98 3.15
N PHE A 12 8.93 -5.84 3.86
CA PHE A 12 9.40 -4.54 4.35
C PHE A 12 9.95 -3.66 3.23
N VAL A 13 10.67 -4.23 2.26
CA VAL A 13 11.14 -3.50 1.08
C VAL A 13 9.96 -2.96 0.28
N SER A 14 8.92 -3.75 0.03
CA SER A 14 7.70 -3.27 -0.63
C SER A 14 7.03 -2.13 0.14
N ALA A 15 6.92 -2.23 1.47
CA ALA A 15 6.36 -1.17 2.30
C ALA A 15 7.15 0.14 2.18
N PHE A 16 8.49 0.06 2.13
CA PHE A 16 9.36 1.21 1.90
C PHE A 16 9.17 1.82 0.52
N VAL A 17 9.08 1.00 -0.52
CA VAL A 17 8.82 1.48 -1.89
C VAL A 17 7.49 2.24 -1.95
N PHE A 18 6.42 1.70 -1.35
CA PHE A 18 5.14 2.39 -1.28
C PHE A 18 5.21 3.70 -0.48
N LEU A 19 6.01 3.75 0.58
CA LEU A 19 6.22 4.98 1.35
C LEU A 19 6.90 6.04 0.49
N ILE A 20 7.95 5.67 -0.24
CA ILE A 20 8.68 6.57 -1.16
C ILE A 20 7.71 7.09 -2.23
N LEU A 21 6.90 6.22 -2.84
CA LEU A 21 5.89 6.62 -3.83
C LEU A 21 4.83 7.55 -3.24
N GLY A 22 4.42 7.32 -1.98
CA GLY A 22 3.49 8.19 -1.27
C GLY A 22 4.06 9.58 -1.03
N VAL A 23 5.30 9.67 -0.56
CA VAL A 23 6.01 10.96 -0.38
C VAL A 23 6.22 11.67 -1.72
N SER A 24 6.56 10.93 -2.77
CA SER A 24 6.68 11.48 -4.13
C SER A 24 5.35 12.07 -4.60
N ALA A 25 4.23 11.38 -4.37
CA ALA A 25 2.91 11.87 -4.77
C ALA A 25 2.46 13.11 -3.97
N ILE A 26 2.94 13.29 -2.72
CA ILE A 26 2.73 14.55 -1.98
C ILE A 26 3.45 15.70 -2.66
N ASN A 27 4.68 15.48 -3.15
CA ASN A 27 5.43 16.50 -3.90
C ASN A 27 4.79 16.85 -5.25
N GLU A 28 3.94 15.96 -5.80
CA GLU A 28 3.14 16.19 -7.01
C GLU A 28 1.77 16.84 -6.71
N ASP A 29 1.53 17.29 -5.46
CA ASP A 29 0.23 17.81 -4.96
C ASP A 29 -0.96 16.84 -5.13
N SER A 30 -0.68 15.55 -5.40
CA SER A 30 -1.69 14.53 -5.61
C SER A 30 -2.02 13.80 -4.32
N TRP A 31 -2.82 14.46 -3.46
CA TRP A 31 -3.22 13.94 -2.16
C TRP A 31 -3.91 12.57 -2.21
N LEU A 32 -4.75 12.33 -3.21
CA LEU A 32 -5.46 11.07 -3.36
C LEU A 32 -4.47 9.93 -3.69
N LYS A 33 -3.55 10.16 -4.63
CA LYS A 33 -2.48 9.22 -4.99
C LYS A 33 -1.56 8.94 -3.80
N ALA A 34 -1.16 10.00 -3.09
CA ALA A 34 -0.36 9.90 -1.87
C ALA A 34 -1.03 9.03 -0.80
N SER A 35 -2.33 9.25 -0.56
CA SER A 35 -3.09 8.47 0.42
C SER A 35 -3.13 6.98 0.05
N GLY A 36 -3.33 6.64 -1.22
CA GLY A 36 -3.32 5.25 -1.69
C GLY A 36 -1.99 4.56 -1.44
N TRP A 37 -0.88 5.21 -1.78
CA TRP A 37 0.47 4.68 -1.57
C TRP A 37 0.83 4.54 -0.08
N ILE A 38 0.46 5.52 0.75
CA ILE A 38 0.70 5.47 2.20
C ILE A 38 -0.10 4.34 2.85
N ILE A 39 -1.36 4.16 2.46
CA ILE A 39 -2.22 3.07 2.94
C ILE A 39 -1.61 1.70 2.57
N LEU A 40 -1.10 1.54 1.35
CA LEU A 40 -0.42 0.31 0.92
C LEU A 40 0.86 0.05 1.72
N SER A 41 1.65 1.10 1.98
CA SER A 41 2.84 1.01 2.84
C SER A 41 2.48 0.51 4.24
N PHE A 42 1.44 1.09 4.84
CA PHE A 42 0.98 0.74 6.17
C PHE A 42 0.44 -0.70 6.22
N SER A 43 -0.34 -1.10 5.22
CA SER A 43 -0.84 -2.48 5.08
C SER A 43 0.29 -3.50 5.06
N TYR A 44 1.30 -3.30 4.22
CA TYR A 44 2.45 -4.21 4.10
C TYR A 44 3.32 -4.23 5.36
N SER A 45 3.46 -3.08 6.03
CA SER A 45 4.17 -3.00 7.30
C SER A 45 3.49 -3.85 8.36
N ILE A 46 2.17 -3.66 8.54
CA ILE A 46 1.38 -4.40 9.52
C ILE A 46 1.40 -5.90 9.26
N LYS A 47 1.27 -6.33 8.00
CA LYS A 47 1.26 -7.75 7.61
C LYS A 47 2.57 -8.48 7.95
N ASN A 48 3.70 -7.78 7.89
CA ASN A 48 5.03 -8.37 8.05
C ASN A 48 5.64 -8.16 9.44
N LEU A 49 4.94 -7.51 10.37
CA LEU A 49 5.39 -7.38 11.76
C LEU A 49 5.53 -8.77 12.44
N PRO A 50 6.57 -8.96 13.28
CA PRO A 50 6.76 -10.19 14.03
C PRO A 50 5.57 -10.43 14.96
N LYS A 51 4.93 -11.60 14.83
CA LYS A 51 3.64 -11.85 15.46
C LYS A 51 3.79 -12.24 16.93
N PHE A 52 3.70 -11.27 17.83
CA PHE A 52 3.56 -11.54 19.27
C PHE A 52 2.08 -11.69 19.66
N PHE A 53 1.69 -12.93 19.95
CA PHE A 53 0.54 -13.39 20.76
C PHE A 53 -0.94 -13.01 20.43
N ILE A 54 -1.31 -12.02 19.61
CA ILE A 54 -2.75 -11.58 19.47
C ILE A 54 -3.28 -11.42 18.01
N LEU A 55 -2.55 -11.86 16.98
CA LEU A 55 -2.56 -11.14 15.68
C LEU A 55 -3.40 -11.69 14.50
N ARG A 56 -4.49 -12.44 14.71
CA ARG A 56 -5.39 -12.78 13.57
C ARG A 56 -6.20 -11.56 13.08
N PHE A 57 -6.68 -10.72 13.99
CA PHE A 57 -7.48 -9.55 13.65
C PHE A 57 -6.68 -8.47 12.90
N ILE A 58 -5.41 -8.29 13.28
CA ILE A 58 -4.49 -7.33 12.65
C ILE A 58 -4.16 -7.72 11.20
N ASN A 59 -4.15 -9.02 10.89
CA ASN A 59 -4.04 -9.49 9.50
C ASN A 59 -5.28 -9.14 8.67
N LEU A 60 -6.49 -9.23 9.24
CA LEU A 60 -7.72 -8.82 8.55
C LEU A 60 -7.71 -7.32 8.29
N PHE A 61 -7.28 -6.53 9.26
CA PHE A 61 -7.13 -5.09 9.13
C PHE A 61 -6.09 -4.71 8.04
N ALA A 62 -4.94 -5.39 8.02
CA ALA A 62 -3.95 -5.22 6.96
C ALA A 62 -4.53 -5.54 5.58
N LEU A 63 -5.36 -6.57 5.47
CA LEU A 63 -6.02 -6.95 4.22
C LEU A 63 -7.03 -5.89 3.76
N ILE A 64 -7.84 -5.33 4.67
CA ILE A 64 -8.76 -4.24 4.36
C ILE A 64 -8.00 -3.02 3.84
N LEU A 65 -6.93 -2.60 4.53
CA LEU A 65 -6.05 -1.53 4.09
C LEU A 65 -5.42 -1.81 2.71
N LEU A 66 -5.06 -3.07 2.45
CA LEU A 66 -4.50 -3.45 1.15
C LEU A 66 -5.50 -3.21 0.04
N ILE A 67 -6.75 -3.66 0.22
CA ILE A 67 -7.81 -3.51 -0.76
C ILE A 67 -8.14 -2.04 -0.98
N THR A 68 -8.28 -1.26 0.09
CA THR A 68 -8.61 0.17 -0.03
C THR A 68 -7.51 0.95 -0.73
N GLY A 69 -6.24 0.75 -0.35
CA GLY A 69 -5.11 1.40 -1.01
C GLY A 69 -4.99 1.02 -2.49
N LEU A 70 -5.23 -0.25 -2.81
CA LEU A 70 -5.19 -0.74 -4.19
C LEU A 70 -6.30 -0.14 -5.05
N LEU A 71 -7.53 -0.08 -4.53
CA LEU A 71 -8.66 0.55 -5.23
C LEU A 71 -8.42 2.04 -5.49
N ILE A 72 -7.86 2.77 -4.53
CA ILE A 72 -7.52 4.19 -4.70
C ILE A 72 -6.50 4.36 -5.84
N ILE A 73 -5.43 3.56 -5.85
CA ILE A 73 -4.40 3.62 -6.89
C ILE A 73 -4.99 3.26 -8.27
N LEU A 74 -5.79 2.19 -8.36
CA LEU A 74 -6.44 1.83 -9.62
C LEU A 74 -7.37 2.93 -10.14
N TYR A 75 -8.13 3.56 -9.25
CA TYR A 75 -9.02 4.66 -9.60
C TYR A 75 -8.24 5.84 -10.20
N VAL A 76 -7.19 6.30 -9.49
CA VAL A 76 -6.36 7.44 -9.94
C VAL A 76 -5.73 7.17 -11.30
N TYR A 77 -5.07 6.02 -11.46
CA TYR A 77 -4.43 5.69 -12.74
C TYR A 77 -5.44 5.41 -13.86
N SER A 78 -6.65 4.95 -13.55
CA SER A 78 -7.69 4.78 -14.56
C SER A 78 -8.12 6.13 -15.16
N GLU A 79 -8.22 7.18 -14.36
CA GLU A 79 -8.52 8.52 -14.86
C GLU A 79 -7.40 9.04 -15.77
N GLU A 80 -6.14 8.87 -15.37
CA GLU A 80 -4.97 9.24 -16.18
C GLU A 80 -4.95 8.50 -17.53
N ILE A 81 -5.23 7.19 -17.54
CA ILE A 81 -5.26 6.38 -18.76
C ILE A 81 -6.40 6.82 -19.68
N ASN A 82 -7.58 7.06 -19.13
CA ASN A 82 -8.73 7.51 -19.93
C ASN A 82 -8.49 8.90 -20.51
N PHE A 83 -7.89 9.81 -19.74
CA PHE A 83 -7.49 11.13 -20.23
C PHE A 83 -6.51 11.06 -21.41
N ILE A 84 -5.49 10.21 -21.33
CA ILE A 84 -4.53 10.02 -22.43
C ILE A 84 -5.24 9.44 -23.67
N LYS A 85 -6.16 8.49 -23.45
CA LYS A 85 -6.92 7.87 -24.55
C LYS A 85 -7.78 8.90 -25.28
N ASP A 86 -8.47 9.77 -24.56
CA ASP A 86 -9.30 10.84 -25.14
C ASP A 86 -8.47 11.91 -25.85
N LEU A 87 -7.22 12.16 -25.42
CA LEU A 87 -6.30 13.08 -26.09
C LEU A 87 -5.79 12.54 -27.44
N LEU A 88 -5.71 11.21 -27.58
CA LEU A 88 -5.15 10.52 -28.75
C LEU A 88 -6.20 10.09 -29.79
N SER A 89 -7.50 10.25 -29.50
CA SER A 89 -8.62 9.94 -30.41
C SER A 89 -9.11 11.15 -31.19
#